data_AF-A0A3E0U231-F1
#
_entry.id   AF-A0A3E0U231-F1
#
_cell.length_a   1.000
_cell.length_b   1.000
_cell.length_c   1.000
_cell.angle_alpha   90.00
_cell.angle_beta   90.00
_cell.angle_gamma   90.00
#
_symmetry.space_group_name_H-M   'P 1'
#
loop_
_entity.id
_entity.type
_entity.pdbx_description
1 polymer ?
#
loop_
_entity_poly.entity_id
_entity_poly.type
_entity_poly.pdbx_seq_one_letter_code
_entity_poly.pdbx_strand_id
1 'polypeptide(L)'
;MAQFLRVCCQLAVLISTGISYSVQANLLQYDLSFTTSGQSIWDTGDSFMLDQRSFLGAQWQDQQVDIDLIAGREDVNVINPLRAAYDIAFAGCRALGNSSSTCINGQSGRIFVPKLGSRPSVRSCSRFAVACKIARAADLTRRAAYDAAFSLCRKSFSSSVCRNGQSARLPVAPLGTAPPSFLEVDTRTGVAVQGSTDGRVGIELGIEIGSGSVDATVSYQATLDLPDTLNLDKTNPINFNANSLLAGANTLDTSFANLALNVDAIMELSGTVGGEACIIPAGCSTGSTPFNINERASILSFNQDGEGGVSLLGQQPSVFGFPDQANGFPFSVDALGIVEATLHLPQPNASGGLDTNTNTLKASGQDDLVDLFIDIDNIVASAAGVPGLFGSSAPIGTIGSIGYDIIDVQMGPTIDLKQDFELEPTLFVSMAFDKAVMVGGEMVTELISAWDLLPDITFLDDVTTVTPTFFLDANLTNETLLDFDLELMIDLLQINFDILGFDRQIGIGNVLAAGADLFQSPNLFVNMFPLGGFDLQVGESFVVDFNNNTPPPPTTLAVRSAINPIEAFAVSVPTPSSVLLMLLALSVLVLSLSANSNHLRKRNTA
;
A
#
# COMPACT_ATOMS: atom_id res chain seq x y z
N MET A 1 -23.52 94.68 -34.48
CA MET A 1 -23.92 93.63 -33.51
C MET A 1 -23.24 92.28 -33.76
N ALA A 2 -23.18 91.78 -35.00
CA ALA A 2 -22.49 90.51 -35.31
C ALA A 2 -20.96 90.49 -35.12
N GLN A 3 -20.27 91.63 -35.22
CA GLN A 3 -18.82 91.73 -34.92
C GLN A 3 -18.49 91.78 -33.42
N PHE A 4 -19.43 92.25 -32.58
CA PHE A 4 -19.22 92.29 -31.11
C PHE A 4 -19.36 90.88 -30.49
N LEU A 5 -20.22 90.03 -31.06
CA LEU A 5 -20.39 88.64 -30.62
C LEU A 5 -19.17 87.75 -30.97
N ARG A 6 -18.45 88.03 -32.06
CA ARG A 6 -17.23 87.27 -32.43
C ARG A 6 -16.04 87.59 -31.54
N VAL A 7 -15.91 88.82 -31.04
CA VAL A 7 -14.83 89.21 -30.12
C VAL A 7 -15.05 88.64 -28.72
N CYS A 8 -16.30 88.62 -28.21
CA CYS A 8 -16.60 87.98 -26.92
C CYS A 8 -16.44 86.46 -26.96
N CYS A 9 -16.74 85.80 -28.09
CA CYS A 9 -16.59 84.35 -28.21
C CYS A 9 -15.12 83.90 -28.37
N GLN A 10 -14.25 84.73 -28.96
CA GLN A 10 -12.81 84.45 -29.00
C GLN A 10 -12.10 84.77 -27.67
N LEU A 11 -12.60 85.75 -26.90
CA LEU A 11 -12.06 86.06 -25.57
C LEU A 11 -12.46 85.01 -24.52
N ALA A 12 -13.64 84.38 -24.65
CA ALA A 12 -14.07 83.30 -23.76
C ALA A 12 -13.30 81.98 -24.00
N VAL A 13 -12.86 81.71 -25.23
CA VAL A 13 -12.03 80.53 -25.56
C VAL A 13 -10.56 80.72 -25.15
N LEU A 14 -10.08 81.97 -25.03
CA LEU A 14 -8.72 82.25 -24.54
C LEU A 14 -8.59 82.25 -23.00
N ILE A 15 -9.71 82.28 -22.26
CA ILE A 15 -9.71 82.28 -20.78
C ILE A 15 -9.99 80.87 -20.22
N SER A 16 -10.46 79.92 -21.04
CA SER A 16 -10.63 78.51 -20.64
C SER A 16 -9.48 77.59 -21.03
N THR A 17 -8.37 78.11 -21.56
CA THR A 17 -7.07 77.41 -21.43
C THR A 17 -6.64 77.57 -19.98
N GLY A 18 -7.37 76.90 -19.08
CA GLY A 18 -6.87 76.62 -17.75
C GLY A 18 -5.50 76.01 -17.96
N ILE A 19 -4.50 76.69 -17.41
CA ILE A 19 -3.16 76.13 -17.32
C ILE A 19 -3.35 74.90 -16.45
N SER A 20 -3.55 73.74 -17.08
CA SER A 20 -3.45 72.46 -16.42
C SER A 20 -1.98 72.37 -16.03
N TYR A 21 -1.66 72.88 -14.84
CA TYR A 21 -0.41 72.55 -14.19
C TYR A 21 -0.45 71.04 -14.04
N SER A 22 0.26 70.32 -14.90
CA SER A 22 0.59 68.93 -14.66
C SER A 22 1.44 68.95 -13.40
N VAL A 23 0.81 68.70 -12.26
CA VAL A 23 1.51 68.41 -11.01
C VAL A 23 2.29 67.14 -11.31
N GLN A 24 3.60 67.30 -11.54
CA GLN A 24 4.47 66.20 -11.88
C GLN A 24 4.92 65.61 -10.54
N ALA A 25 4.27 64.53 -10.11
CA ALA A 25 4.71 63.80 -8.93
C ALA A 25 6.15 63.31 -9.16
N ASN A 26 7.00 63.46 -8.16
CA ASN A 26 8.33 62.86 -8.18
C ASN A 26 8.18 61.40 -7.77
N LEU A 27 8.21 60.51 -8.75
CA LEU A 27 8.19 59.08 -8.51
C LEU A 27 9.54 58.65 -7.92
N LEU A 28 9.52 58.13 -6.69
CA LEU A 28 10.64 57.42 -6.10
C LEU A 28 10.51 55.94 -6.43
N GLN A 29 11.64 55.31 -6.77
CA GLN A 29 11.73 53.89 -7.04
C GLN A 29 12.87 53.26 -6.23
N TYR A 30 12.57 52.13 -5.59
CA TYR A 30 13.51 51.25 -4.92
C TYR A 30 13.50 49.87 -5.59
N ASP A 31 14.66 49.39 -5.98
CA ASP A 31 14.84 48.02 -6.45
C ASP A 31 15.31 47.16 -5.26
N LEU A 32 14.42 46.31 -4.76
CA LEU A 32 14.58 45.51 -3.54
C LEU A 32 14.80 44.05 -3.91
N SER A 33 15.67 43.35 -3.17
CA SER A 33 15.91 41.91 -3.31
C SER A 33 16.05 41.30 -1.93
N PHE A 34 15.17 40.38 -1.58
CA PHE A 34 15.15 39.67 -0.31
C PHE A 34 15.55 38.23 -0.53
N THR A 35 16.48 37.71 0.27
CA THR A 35 16.91 36.31 0.18
C THR A 35 16.77 35.62 1.54
N THR A 36 16.27 34.39 1.53
CA THR A 36 16.33 33.47 2.67
C THR A 36 16.96 32.15 2.21
N SER A 37 17.67 31.47 3.10
CA SER A 37 18.33 30.19 2.79
C SER A 37 18.21 29.20 3.94
N GLY A 38 18.09 27.92 3.60
CA GLY A 38 18.12 26.82 4.55
C GLY A 38 16.90 26.76 5.48
N GLN A 39 15.78 27.38 5.11
CA GLN A 39 14.56 27.33 5.92
C GLN A 39 13.91 25.95 5.80
N SER A 40 13.22 25.49 6.84
CA SER A 40 12.54 24.18 6.78
C SER A 40 11.36 24.20 5.82
N ILE A 41 11.19 23.12 5.06
CA ILE A 41 9.96 22.89 4.27
C ILE A 41 8.76 22.43 5.13
N TRP A 42 8.97 22.17 6.42
CA TRP A 42 7.98 21.59 7.35
C TRP A 42 7.56 22.54 8.50
N ASP A 43 7.63 23.86 8.30
CA ASP A 43 7.42 24.87 9.36
C ASP A 43 8.43 24.72 10.52
N THR A 44 7.95 24.30 11.70
CA THR A 44 8.74 24.06 12.92
C THR A 44 9.06 22.58 13.14
N GLY A 45 8.60 21.70 12.24
CA GLY A 45 8.80 20.26 12.32
C GLY A 45 10.17 19.81 11.79
N ASP A 46 10.72 18.76 12.40
CA ASP A 46 12.00 18.17 12.01
C ASP A 46 11.86 17.08 10.93
N SER A 47 10.70 16.42 10.83
CA SER A 47 10.46 15.32 9.88
C SER A 47 8.98 14.92 9.75
N PHE A 48 8.66 14.26 8.65
CA PHE A 48 7.43 13.49 8.47
C PHE A 48 7.74 11.99 8.64
N MET A 49 6.93 11.28 9.42
CA MET A 49 7.04 9.82 9.57
C MET A 49 5.69 9.16 9.33
N LEU A 50 5.63 8.29 8.33
CA LEU A 50 4.58 7.30 8.19
C LEU A 50 4.98 6.06 9.01
N ASP A 51 4.08 5.58 9.88
CA ASP A 51 4.37 4.41 10.72
C ASP A 51 4.85 3.23 9.87
N GLN A 52 5.96 2.60 10.28
CA GLN A 52 6.68 1.53 9.58
C GLN A 52 5.88 0.22 9.42
N ARG A 53 4.59 0.24 9.74
CA ARG A 53 3.70 -0.92 9.79
C ARG A 53 2.38 -0.68 9.06
N SER A 54 2.37 0.27 8.13
CA SER A 54 1.20 0.53 7.30
C SER A 54 1.01 -0.65 6.35
N PHE A 55 0.05 -1.53 6.67
CA PHE A 55 -0.23 -2.73 5.89
C PHE A 55 -1.08 -2.42 4.65
N LEU A 56 -0.61 -2.85 3.49
CA LEU A 56 -1.27 -2.72 2.19
C LEU A 56 -1.43 -4.13 1.59
N GLY A 57 -2.66 -4.64 1.54
CA GLY A 57 -2.91 -5.99 1.05
C GLY A 57 -4.31 -6.50 1.37
N ALA A 58 -4.52 -7.80 1.13
CA ALA A 58 -5.77 -8.47 1.44
C ALA A 58 -5.72 -9.11 2.82
N GLN A 59 -6.85 -9.05 3.53
CA GLN A 59 -7.08 -9.78 4.77
C GLN A 59 -8.40 -10.53 4.65
N TRP A 60 -8.43 -11.78 5.10
CA TRP A 60 -9.63 -12.60 5.14
C TRP A 60 -9.71 -13.40 6.42
N GLN A 61 -10.94 -13.73 6.77
CA GLN A 61 -11.27 -14.59 7.90
C GLN A 61 -12.31 -15.61 7.45
N ASP A 62 -12.23 -16.80 8.03
CA ASP A 62 -13.14 -17.92 7.95
C ASP A 62 -13.50 -18.32 6.51
N GLN A 63 -12.55 -18.25 5.57
CA GLN A 63 -12.80 -18.68 4.19
C GLN A 63 -12.76 -20.21 4.12
N GLN A 64 -13.84 -20.79 3.59
CA GLN A 64 -13.99 -22.24 3.49
C GLN A 64 -14.35 -22.65 2.07
N VAL A 65 -13.76 -23.75 1.61
CA VAL A 65 -14.15 -24.44 0.38
C VAL A 65 -14.47 -25.89 0.73
N ASP A 66 -15.60 -26.38 0.25
CA ASP A 66 -16.01 -27.78 0.44
C ASP A 66 -16.56 -28.32 -0.87
N ILE A 67 -16.08 -29.49 -1.25
CA ILE A 67 -16.49 -30.22 -2.44
C ILE A 67 -16.67 -31.66 -2.02
N ASP A 68 -17.94 -32.09 -1.94
CA ASP A 68 -18.29 -33.47 -1.70
C ASP A 68 -18.79 -34.14 -2.98
N LEU A 69 -17.95 -34.98 -3.57
CA LEU A 69 -18.29 -35.83 -4.71
C LEU A 69 -18.42 -37.30 -4.30
N ILE A 70 -18.61 -37.60 -3.01
CA ILE A 70 -18.80 -38.97 -2.52
C ILE A 70 -20.24 -39.40 -2.82
N ALA A 71 -20.37 -40.38 -3.72
CA ALA A 71 -21.65 -41.02 -4.01
C ALA A 71 -21.72 -42.37 -3.31
N GLY A 72 -22.88 -42.70 -2.73
CA GLY A 72 -23.14 -44.00 -2.12
C GLY A 72 -23.69 -43.88 -0.71
N ARG A 73 -23.65 -44.99 0.04
CA ARG A 73 -24.01 -45.03 1.46
C ARG A 73 -23.06 -45.93 2.21
N GLU A 74 -22.78 -45.54 3.44
CA GLU A 74 -22.14 -46.39 4.43
C GLU A 74 -23.07 -47.56 4.78
N ASP A 75 -22.47 -48.72 5.09
CA ASP A 75 -23.16 -49.92 5.60
C ASP A 75 -24.36 -50.40 4.75
N VAL A 76 -24.20 -50.45 3.43
CA VAL A 76 -25.23 -51.05 2.59
C VAL A 76 -25.18 -52.57 2.73
N ASN A 77 -26.27 -53.12 3.24
CA ASN A 77 -26.51 -54.56 3.27
C ASN A 77 -26.72 -55.10 1.84
N VAL A 78 -25.63 -55.55 1.21
CA VAL A 78 -25.69 -56.20 -0.10
C VAL A 78 -25.97 -57.68 0.10
N ILE A 79 -26.91 -58.24 -0.68
CA ILE A 79 -27.22 -59.68 -0.63
C ILE A 79 -25.94 -60.48 -0.87
N ASN A 80 -25.58 -61.35 0.07
CA ASN A 80 -24.40 -62.19 -0.05
C ASN A 80 -24.64 -63.22 -1.19
N PRO A 81 -23.90 -63.15 -2.32
CA PRO A 81 -24.12 -64.08 -3.43
C PRO A 81 -23.81 -65.53 -3.05
N LEU A 82 -22.92 -65.74 -2.06
CA LEU A 82 -22.66 -67.07 -1.51
C LEU A 82 -23.85 -67.58 -0.72
N ARG A 83 -24.62 -66.70 -0.06
CA ARG A 83 -25.87 -67.10 0.59
C ARG A 83 -26.93 -67.46 -0.43
N ALA A 84 -27.08 -66.68 -1.50
CA ALA A 84 -28.00 -67.03 -2.59
C ALA A 84 -27.63 -68.38 -3.23
N ALA A 85 -26.35 -68.65 -3.45
CA ALA A 85 -25.87 -69.93 -3.97
C ALA A 85 -26.10 -71.08 -2.98
N TYR A 86 -25.82 -70.85 -1.69
CA TYR A 86 -26.09 -71.79 -0.62
C TYR A 86 -27.58 -72.14 -0.54
N ASP A 87 -28.47 -71.14 -0.56
CA ASP A 87 -29.91 -71.33 -0.48
C ASP A 87 -30.45 -72.08 -1.70
N ILE A 88 -29.93 -71.81 -2.91
CA ILE A 88 -30.27 -72.57 -4.14
C ILE A 88 -29.79 -74.02 -4.02
N ALA A 89 -28.55 -74.25 -3.58
CA ALA A 89 -27.99 -75.59 -3.42
C ALA A 89 -28.73 -76.38 -2.33
N PHE A 90 -29.06 -75.72 -1.22
CA PHE A 90 -29.81 -76.29 -0.10
C PHE A 90 -31.25 -76.60 -0.51
N ALA A 91 -31.94 -75.70 -1.20
CA ALA A 91 -33.28 -75.94 -1.75
C ALA A 91 -33.27 -77.08 -2.77
N GLY A 92 -32.27 -77.13 -3.66
CA GLY A 92 -32.07 -78.25 -4.59
C GLY A 92 -31.87 -79.58 -3.86
N CYS A 93 -31.06 -79.60 -2.80
CA CYS A 93 -30.87 -80.78 -1.97
C CYS A 93 -32.15 -81.21 -1.23
N ARG A 94 -32.97 -80.27 -0.77
CA ARG A 94 -34.27 -80.52 -0.14
C ARG A 94 -35.31 -81.03 -1.12
N ALA A 95 -35.37 -80.46 -2.32
CA ALA A 95 -36.26 -80.90 -3.41
C ALA A 95 -35.95 -82.34 -3.85
N LEU A 96 -34.72 -82.79 -3.62
CA LEU A 96 -34.28 -84.16 -3.83
C LEU A 96 -34.72 -85.15 -2.73
N GLY A 97 -35.52 -84.71 -1.76
CA GLY A 97 -36.07 -85.54 -0.68
C GLY A 97 -35.14 -85.70 0.52
N ASN A 98 -34.00 -85.00 0.55
CA ASN A 98 -33.07 -85.08 1.68
C ASN A 98 -33.56 -84.25 2.87
N SER A 99 -33.28 -84.74 4.08
CA SER A 99 -33.53 -83.95 5.30
C SER A 99 -32.56 -82.76 5.37
N SER A 100 -32.94 -81.69 6.07
CA SER A 100 -32.07 -80.50 6.24
C SER A 100 -30.71 -80.86 6.83
N SER A 101 -30.66 -81.80 7.78
CA SER A 101 -29.40 -82.28 8.37
C SER A 101 -28.56 -83.08 7.38
N THR A 102 -29.19 -83.86 6.49
CA THR A 102 -28.51 -84.57 5.39
C THR A 102 -27.85 -83.60 4.42
N CYS A 103 -28.52 -82.49 4.08
CA CYS A 103 -27.97 -81.47 3.18
C CYS A 103 -26.82 -80.66 3.81
N ILE A 104 -26.90 -80.38 5.10
CA ILE A 104 -25.86 -79.63 5.82
C ILE A 104 -24.65 -80.51 6.09
N ASN A 105 -24.87 -81.72 6.62
CA ASN A 105 -23.81 -82.59 7.16
C ASN A 105 -23.33 -83.69 6.21
N GLY A 106 -23.97 -83.89 5.06
CA GLY A 106 -23.58 -84.86 4.04
C GLY A 106 -23.76 -86.31 4.52
N GLN A 107 -24.87 -86.94 4.14
CA GLN A 107 -25.11 -88.37 4.36
C GLN A 107 -25.64 -89.04 3.08
N SER A 108 -25.35 -90.33 2.91
CA SER A 108 -25.72 -91.10 1.72
C SER A 108 -27.21 -91.50 1.73
N GLY A 109 -28.02 -90.79 0.92
CA GLY A 109 -29.45 -91.08 0.70
C GLY A 109 -29.76 -91.73 -0.67
N ARG A 110 -30.93 -92.37 -0.82
CA ARG A 110 -31.50 -92.74 -2.14
C ARG A 110 -32.18 -91.50 -2.74
N ILE A 111 -31.75 -91.09 -3.93
CA ILE A 111 -32.18 -89.82 -4.53
C ILE A 111 -32.79 -90.06 -5.92
N PHE A 112 -33.78 -89.25 -6.30
CA PHE A 112 -34.34 -89.18 -7.64
C PHE A 112 -33.55 -88.12 -8.44
N VAL A 113 -32.94 -88.42 -9.59
CA VAL A 113 -32.19 -87.38 -10.34
C VAL A 113 -33.21 -86.42 -10.95
N PRO A 114 -33.22 -85.13 -10.55
CA PRO A 114 -34.19 -84.16 -11.00
C PRO A 114 -33.79 -83.66 -12.40
N LYS A 115 -34.78 -83.27 -13.18
CA LYS A 115 -34.57 -82.69 -14.50
C LYS A 115 -33.82 -81.35 -14.38
N LEU A 116 -32.55 -81.28 -14.80
CA LEU A 116 -31.74 -80.04 -14.68
C LEU A 116 -32.21 -78.91 -15.62
N GLY A 117 -32.97 -79.22 -16.67
CA GLY A 117 -33.50 -78.21 -17.59
C GLY A 117 -32.45 -77.65 -18.56
N SER A 118 -32.68 -76.44 -19.07
CA SER A 118 -31.78 -75.74 -20.00
C SER A 118 -30.75 -74.89 -19.27
N ARG A 119 -29.53 -74.82 -19.81
CA ARG A 119 -28.42 -74.02 -19.27
C ARG A 119 -28.83 -72.54 -19.14
N PRO A 120 -28.68 -71.91 -17.95
CA PRO A 120 -29.04 -70.51 -17.75
C PRO A 120 -28.29 -69.55 -18.69
N SER A 121 -29.00 -68.57 -19.25
CA SER A 121 -28.41 -67.49 -20.05
C SER A 121 -27.76 -66.43 -19.14
N VAL A 122 -26.61 -65.89 -19.54
CA VAL A 122 -25.93 -64.79 -18.84
C VAL A 122 -26.25 -63.49 -19.55
N ARG A 123 -26.80 -62.50 -18.84
CA ARG A 123 -27.09 -61.17 -19.41
C ARG A 123 -25.81 -60.41 -19.75
N SER A 124 -25.79 -59.66 -20.87
CA SER A 124 -24.73 -58.69 -21.16
C SER A 124 -25.05 -57.37 -20.45
N CYS A 125 -24.02 -56.73 -19.88
CA CYS A 125 -24.16 -55.46 -19.17
C CYS A 125 -23.25 -54.42 -19.81
N SER A 126 -23.73 -53.18 -19.90
CA SER A 126 -22.90 -52.02 -20.23
C SER A 126 -21.90 -51.72 -19.10
N ARG A 127 -20.80 -51.03 -19.42
CA ARG A 127 -19.60 -50.94 -18.56
C ARG A 127 -19.82 -50.28 -17.19
N PHE A 128 -20.92 -49.54 -16.97
CA PHE A 128 -21.08 -48.64 -15.81
C PHE A 128 -22.25 -48.94 -14.84
N ALA A 129 -23.07 -49.97 -15.06
CA ALA A 129 -24.17 -50.29 -14.14
C ALA A 129 -23.76 -51.33 -13.07
N VAL A 130 -23.43 -50.89 -11.85
CA VAL A 130 -23.04 -51.76 -10.72
C VAL A 130 -24.10 -52.82 -10.43
N ALA A 131 -25.39 -52.43 -10.39
CA ALA A 131 -26.50 -53.36 -10.21
C ALA A 131 -26.57 -54.45 -11.30
N CYS A 132 -26.20 -54.11 -12.54
CA CYS A 132 -26.15 -55.08 -13.64
C CYS A 132 -24.96 -56.03 -13.48
N LYS A 133 -23.78 -55.54 -13.06
CA LYS A 133 -22.61 -56.39 -12.79
C LYS A 133 -22.89 -57.41 -11.69
N ILE A 134 -23.59 -57.02 -10.63
CA ILE A 134 -24.03 -57.94 -9.55
C ILE A 134 -25.00 -58.99 -10.10
N ALA A 135 -26.00 -58.60 -10.89
CA ALA A 135 -26.91 -59.54 -11.53
C ALA A 135 -26.20 -60.51 -12.49
N ARG A 136 -25.21 -60.01 -13.25
CA ARG A 136 -24.37 -60.83 -14.14
C ARG A 136 -23.49 -61.80 -13.35
N ALA A 137 -22.94 -61.40 -12.21
CA ALA A 137 -22.20 -62.29 -11.32
C ALA A 137 -23.11 -63.40 -10.81
N ALA A 138 -24.32 -63.09 -10.35
CA ALA A 138 -25.30 -64.09 -9.94
C ALA A 138 -25.69 -65.06 -11.08
N ASP A 139 -25.87 -64.55 -12.31
CA ASP A 139 -26.14 -65.39 -13.48
C ASP A 139 -24.94 -66.29 -13.85
N LEU A 140 -23.71 -65.78 -13.73
CA LEU A 140 -22.48 -66.57 -13.91
C LEU A 140 -22.36 -67.67 -12.84
N THR A 141 -22.63 -67.35 -11.58
CA THR A 141 -22.65 -68.33 -10.49
C THR A 141 -23.71 -69.40 -10.72
N ARG A 142 -24.92 -69.02 -11.14
CA ARG A 142 -25.98 -69.97 -11.51
C ARG A 142 -25.57 -70.88 -12.67
N ARG A 143 -24.91 -70.32 -13.70
CA ARG A 143 -24.40 -71.10 -14.83
C ARG A 143 -23.26 -72.02 -14.43
N ALA A 144 -22.33 -71.57 -13.59
CA ALA A 144 -21.24 -72.40 -13.07
C ALA A 144 -21.78 -73.54 -12.19
N ALA A 145 -22.75 -73.26 -11.32
CA ALA A 145 -23.43 -74.28 -10.52
C ALA A 145 -24.17 -75.30 -11.41
N TYR A 146 -24.87 -74.82 -12.45
CA TYR A 146 -25.50 -75.69 -13.45
C TYR A 146 -24.47 -76.57 -14.16
N ASP A 147 -23.36 -75.99 -14.65
CA ASP A 147 -22.33 -76.73 -15.38
C ASP A 147 -21.61 -77.75 -14.48
N ALA A 148 -21.35 -77.40 -13.22
CA ALA A 148 -20.78 -78.31 -12.22
C ALA A 148 -21.75 -79.46 -11.90
N ALA A 149 -23.03 -79.16 -11.64
CA ALA A 149 -24.06 -80.17 -11.40
C ALA A 149 -24.24 -81.09 -12.62
N PHE A 150 -24.24 -80.52 -13.83
CA PHE A 150 -24.35 -81.28 -15.07
C PHE A 150 -23.12 -82.16 -15.34
N SER A 151 -21.92 -81.67 -15.03
CA SER A 151 -20.66 -82.42 -15.12
C SER A 151 -20.63 -83.59 -14.14
N LEU A 152 -20.97 -83.34 -12.87
CA LEU A 152 -21.07 -84.39 -11.86
C LEU A 152 -22.12 -85.45 -12.23
N CYS A 153 -23.27 -85.01 -12.75
CA CYS A 153 -24.28 -85.93 -13.25
C CYS A 153 -23.74 -86.77 -14.43
N ARG A 154 -23.03 -86.16 -15.38
CA ARG A 154 -22.45 -86.86 -16.55
C ARG A 154 -21.38 -87.89 -16.18
N LYS A 155 -20.73 -87.78 -15.02
CA LYS A 155 -19.77 -88.80 -14.55
C LYS A 155 -20.45 -90.12 -14.22
N SER A 156 -21.76 -90.10 -13.94
CA SER A 156 -22.51 -91.28 -13.50
C SER A 156 -23.69 -91.62 -14.42
N PHE A 157 -24.13 -90.72 -15.29
CA PHE A 157 -25.28 -90.89 -16.18
C PHE A 157 -25.05 -90.30 -17.57
N SER A 158 -25.83 -90.76 -18.55
CA SER A 158 -25.79 -90.19 -19.90
C SER A 158 -26.33 -88.75 -19.91
N SER A 159 -25.87 -87.94 -20.85
CA SER A 159 -26.30 -86.53 -20.99
C SER A 159 -27.82 -86.37 -21.12
N SER A 160 -28.53 -87.36 -21.68
CA SER A 160 -29.99 -87.35 -21.79
C SER A 160 -30.66 -87.62 -20.45
N VAL A 161 -30.13 -88.53 -19.63
CA VAL A 161 -30.62 -88.81 -18.27
C VAL A 161 -30.44 -87.58 -17.37
N CYS A 162 -29.30 -86.88 -17.47
CA CYS A 162 -29.08 -85.64 -16.71
C CYS A 162 -30.01 -84.49 -17.13
N ARG A 163 -30.41 -84.44 -18.42
CA ARG A 163 -31.34 -83.41 -18.91
C ARG A 163 -32.80 -83.74 -18.61
N ASN A 164 -33.17 -85.03 -18.53
CA ASN A 164 -34.57 -85.47 -18.49
C ASN A 164 -35.01 -86.13 -17.16
N GLY A 165 -34.05 -86.50 -16.28
CA GLY A 165 -34.27 -87.06 -14.94
C GLY A 165 -34.62 -88.57 -14.93
N GLN A 166 -33.91 -89.38 -14.12
CA GLN A 166 -34.26 -90.76 -13.75
C GLN A 166 -33.68 -91.11 -12.37
N SER A 167 -34.22 -92.10 -11.65
CA SER A 167 -33.81 -92.43 -10.27
C SER A 167 -32.45 -93.15 -10.18
N ALA A 168 -31.51 -92.65 -9.35
CA ALA A 168 -30.24 -93.31 -9.06
C ALA A 168 -29.58 -92.82 -7.75
N ARG A 169 -28.76 -93.67 -7.10
CA ARG A 169 -28.08 -93.37 -5.82
C ARG A 169 -26.79 -92.56 -6.04
N LEU A 170 -26.66 -91.42 -5.35
CA LEU A 170 -25.44 -90.59 -5.33
C LEU A 170 -25.08 -90.16 -3.89
N PRO A 171 -23.79 -90.03 -3.56
CA PRO A 171 -23.36 -89.40 -2.32
C PRO A 171 -23.64 -87.89 -2.36
N VAL A 172 -24.23 -87.35 -1.28
CA VAL A 172 -24.46 -85.91 -1.11
C VAL A 172 -23.24 -85.30 -0.43
N ALA A 173 -22.58 -84.34 -1.09
CA ALA A 173 -21.52 -83.56 -0.46
C ALA A 173 -22.14 -82.58 0.58
N PRO A 174 -21.58 -82.48 1.80
CA PRO A 174 -22.06 -81.55 2.81
C PRO A 174 -21.95 -80.09 2.34
N LEU A 175 -23.02 -79.31 2.50
CA LEU A 175 -23.02 -77.87 2.18
C LEU A 175 -22.43 -77.00 3.31
N GLY A 176 -22.34 -77.52 4.53
CA GLY A 176 -21.84 -76.77 5.69
C GLY A 176 -22.80 -75.71 6.23
N THR A 177 -22.30 -74.81 7.08
CA THR A 177 -23.05 -73.69 7.65
C THR A 177 -23.35 -72.63 6.60
N ALA A 178 -24.56 -72.08 6.66
CA ALA A 178 -24.98 -71.04 5.73
C ALA A 178 -24.16 -69.76 5.96
N PRO A 179 -23.60 -69.13 4.90
CA PRO A 179 -22.96 -67.83 5.03
C PRO A 179 -23.99 -66.75 5.43
N PRO A 180 -23.55 -65.60 5.96
CA PRO A 180 -24.46 -64.52 6.37
C PRO A 180 -25.30 -64.01 5.20
N SER A 181 -26.54 -63.60 5.49
CA SER A 181 -27.53 -63.19 4.49
C SER A 181 -27.16 -61.92 3.73
N PHE A 182 -26.45 -61.02 4.41
CA PHE A 182 -25.96 -59.77 3.87
C PHE A 182 -24.46 -59.68 4.11
N LEU A 183 -23.78 -58.96 3.23
CA LEU A 183 -22.46 -58.42 3.47
C LEU A 183 -22.67 -56.93 3.68
N GLU A 184 -22.16 -56.40 4.79
CA GLU A 184 -21.99 -54.97 4.97
C GLU A 184 -20.83 -54.56 4.06
N VAL A 185 -21.16 -53.80 3.02
CA VAL A 185 -20.19 -53.28 2.08
C VAL A 185 -20.37 -51.77 2.05
N ASP A 186 -19.29 -51.04 2.30
CA ASP A 186 -19.26 -49.61 2.03
C ASP A 186 -19.38 -49.41 0.52
N THR A 187 -20.46 -48.75 0.11
CA THR A 187 -20.72 -48.46 -1.31
C THR A 187 -20.30 -47.05 -1.69
N ARG A 188 -19.74 -46.28 -0.75
CA ARG A 188 -19.21 -44.95 -1.03
C ARG A 188 -18.08 -45.05 -2.04
N THR A 189 -18.18 -44.23 -3.08
CA THR A 189 -17.13 -44.04 -4.07
C THR A 189 -17.11 -42.57 -4.47
N GLY A 190 -15.92 -41.98 -4.42
CA GLY A 190 -15.75 -40.58 -4.72
C GLY A 190 -14.74 -39.95 -3.77
N VAL A 191 -14.76 -38.63 -3.76
CA VAL A 191 -13.76 -37.80 -3.10
C VAL A 191 -14.49 -36.61 -2.50
N ALA A 192 -14.21 -36.32 -1.24
CA ALA A 192 -14.54 -35.05 -0.62
C ALA A 192 -13.25 -34.29 -0.32
N VAL A 193 -13.25 -32.99 -0.55
CA VAL A 193 -12.12 -32.10 -0.23
C VAL A 193 -12.69 -30.90 0.50
N GLN A 194 -12.12 -30.61 1.66
CA GLN A 194 -12.47 -29.47 2.48
C GLN A 194 -11.21 -28.64 2.75
N GLY A 195 -11.32 -27.32 2.69
CA GLY A 195 -10.25 -26.39 2.99
C GLY A 195 -10.78 -25.24 3.84
N SER A 196 -10.01 -24.81 4.83
CA SER A 196 -10.25 -23.56 5.55
C SER A 196 -8.98 -22.71 5.54
N THR A 197 -9.13 -21.39 5.40
CA THR A 197 -8.02 -20.45 5.44
C THR A 197 -8.43 -19.14 6.11
N ASP A 198 -7.53 -18.65 6.95
CA ASP A 198 -7.53 -17.35 7.60
C ASP A 198 -6.18 -16.71 7.30
N GLY A 199 -6.17 -15.41 6.99
CA GLY A 199 -4.88 -14.78 6.79
C GLY A 199 -4.89 -13.36 6.29
N ARG A 200 -3.67 -12.85 6.15
CA ARG A 200 -3.37 -11.61 5.43
C ARG A 200 -2.12 -11.79 4.58
N VAL A 201 -2.17 -11.21 3.39
CA VAL A 201 -1.03 -11.16 2.47
C VAL A 201 -0.92 -9.76 1.88
N GLY A 202 0.29 -9.24 1.80
CA GLY A 202 0.52 -7.90 1.31
C GLY A 202 1.92 -7.40 1.65
N ILE A 203 2.07 -6.08 1.67
CA ILE A 203 3.28 -5.40 2.11
C ILE A 203 3.01 -4.54 3.34
N GLU A 204 4.03 -4.35 4.14
CA GLU A 204 4.09 -3.27 5.12
C GLU A 204 5.09 -2.21 4.62
N LEU A 205 4.59 -0.98 4.49
CA LEU A 205 5.33 0.18 4.03
C LEU A 205 5.71 1.04 5.23
N GLY A 206 6.97 1.45 5.30
CA GLY A 206 7.47 2.46 6.22
C GLY A 206 8.21 3.55 5.47
N ILE A 207 7.83 4.80 5.69
CA ILE A 207 8.45 5.97 5.06
C ILE A 207 8.79 6.98 6.15
N GLU A 208 10.03 7.43 6.16
CA GLU A 208 10.51 8.53 6.98
C GLU A 208 11.16 9.57 6.08
N ILE A 209 10.68 10.81 6.15
CA ILE A 209 11.20 11.93 5.37
C ILE A 209 11.75 12.93 6.38
N GLY A 210 13.07 13.15 6.35
CA GLY A 210 13.76 14.09 7.23
C GLY A 210 13.43 15.55 6.95
N SER A 211 14.27 16.45 7.43
CA SER A 211 14.14 17.88 7.13
C SER A 211 14.70 18.19 5.73
N GLY A 212 13.87 18.79 4.88
CA GLY A 212 14.29 19.43 3.64
C GLY A 212 14.48 20.93 3.86
N SER A 213 15.06 21.60 2.88
CA SER A 213 15.23 23.05 2.93
C SER A 213 14.61 23.78 1.75
N VAL A 214 14.21 25.02 1.98
CA VAL A 214 13.78 25.96 0.95
C VAL A 214 14.66 27.21 0.99
N ASP A 215 15.09 27.60 -0.20
CA ASP A 215 15.77 28.84 -0.49
C ASP A 215 14.84 29.69 -1.36
N ALA A 216 14.74 30.98 -1.07
CA ALA A 216 13.90 31.87 -1.86
C ALA A 216 14.59 33.21 -2.06
N THR A 217 14.47 33.72 -3.30
CA THR A 217 14.80 35.11 -3.64
C THR A 217 13.52 35.79 -4.08
N VAL A 218 13.13 36.88 -3.42
CA VAL A 218 11.96 37.69 -3.77
C VAL A 218 12.44 39.10 -4.07
N SER A 219 12.20 39.57 -5.28
CA SER A 219 12.60 40.91 -5.71
C SER A 219 11.38 41.78 -6.00
N TYR A 220 11.40 43.01 -5.51
CA TYR A 220 10.36 44.00 -5.69
C TYR A 220 10.90 45.26 -6.36
N GLN A 221 10.09 45.86 -7.21
CA GLN A 221 10.18 47.27 -7.53
C GLN A 221 9.13 48.00 -6.69
N ALA A 222 9.58 48.73 -5.67
CA ALA A 222 8.73 49.54 -4.81
C ALA A 222 8.75 50.98 -5.30
N THR A 223 7.57 51.54 -5.55
CA THR A 223 7.38 52.91 -6.02
C THR A 223 6.59 53.72 -5.02
N LEU A 224 6.90 55.01 -4.92
CA LEU A 224 6.25 55.97 -4.03
C LEU A 224 6.15 57.32 -4.73
N ASP A 225 4.95 57.88 -4.79
CA ASP A 225 4.71 59.20 -5.35
C ASP A 225 4.94 60.27 -4.29
N LEU A 226 5.99 61.07 -4.46
CA LEU A 226 6.16 62.29 -3.71
C LEU A 226 5.36 63.42 -4.40
N PRO A 227 4.29 63.94 -3.78
CA PRO A 227 3.60 65.11 -4.30
C PRO A 227 4.55 66.30 -4.47
N ASP A 228 4.32 67.08 -5.52
CA ASP A 228 5.09 68.29 -5.82
C ASP A 228 4.97 69.30 -4.65
N THR A 229 6.13 69.69 -4.13
CA THR A 229 6.34 70.59 -3.01
C THR A 229 5.74 71.98 -3.24
N LEU A 230 5.46 72.37 -4.49
CA LEU A 230 4.87 73.67 -4.83
C LEU A 230 3.43 73.87 -4.31
N ASN A 231 2.71 72.80 -3.96
CA ASN A 231 1.31 72.88 -3.49
C ASN A 231 1.05 72.07 -2.21
N LEU A 232 2.10 71.71 -1.47
CA LEU A 232 1.92 70.98 -0.21
C LEU A 232 1.41 71.91 0.89
N ASP A 233 0.24 71.57 1.43
CA ASP A 233 -0.34 72.20 2.61
C ASP A 233 -0.16 71.26 3.79
N LYS A 234 0.63 71.68 4.79
CA LYS A 234 0.89 70.94 6.03
C LYS A 234 -0.37 70.57 6.81
N THR A 235 -1.47 71.26 6.57
CA THR A 235 -2.74 70.97 7.25
C THR A 235 -3.46 69.77 6.67
N ASN A 236 -3.02 69.25 5.51
CA ASN A 236 -3.61 68.11 4.87
C ASN A 236 -2.69 66.88 4.94
N PRO A 237 -3.26 65.68 5.18
CA PRO A 237 -2.51 64.45 5.04
C PRO A 237 -2.00 64.25 3.62
N ILE A 238 -0.81 63.66 3.51
CA ILE A 238 -0.19 63.23 2.25
C ILE A 238 -0.46 61.73 2.07
N ASN A 239 -1.02 61.38 0.92
CA ASN A 239 -1.06 60.01 0.42
C ASN A 239 0.10 59.80 -0.55
N PHE A 240 0.94 58.83 -0.26
CA PHE A 240 2.13 58.51 -1.05
C PHE A 240 1.88 57.63 -2.27
N ASN A 241 0.65 57.14 -2.46
CA ASN A 241 0.24 56.20 -3.51
C ASN A 241 1.28 55.08 -3.72
N ALA A 242 1.76 54.51 -2.61
CA ALA A 242 2.79 53.50 -2.66
C ALA A 242 2.28 52.25 -3.38
N ASN A 243 3.13 51.71 -4.24
CA ASN A 243 2.82 50.53 -5.03
C ASN A 243 4.07 49.66 -5.16
N SER A 244 3.89 48.35 -5.07
CA SER A 244 4.92 47.34 -5.21
C SER A 244 4.59 46.41 -6.37
N LEU A 245 5.61 46.00 -7.10
CA LEU A 245 5.50 45.00 -8.14
C LEU A 245 6.64 44.00 -7.97
N LEU A 246 6.32 42.71 -7.98
CA LEU A 246 7.35 41.67 -8.07
C LEU A 246 8.13 41.85 -9.38
N ALA A 247 9.41 42.15 -9.26
CA ALA A 247 10.27 42.53 -10.38
C ALA A 247 11.72 42.09 -10.11
N GLY A 248 12.47 41.71 -11.13
CA GLY A 248 13.83 41.17 -10.95
C GLY A 248 13.85 39.66 -10.77
N ALA A 249 14.80 39.15 -9.99
CA ALA A 249 14.97 37.71 -9.74
C ALA A 249 13.98 37.24 -8.67
N ASN A 250 13.08 36.34 -9.05
CA ASN A 250 12.11 35.71 -8.16
C ASN A 250 12.26 34.20 -8.31
N THR A 251 12.94 33.56 -7.35
CA THR A 251 13.24 32.12 -7.37
C THR A 251 12.76 31.46 -6.09
N LEU A 252 12.29 30.23 -6.23
CA LEU A 252 11.90 29.36 -5.13
C LEU A 252 12.50 27.99 -5.43
N ASP A 253 13.48 27.60 -4.63
CA ASP A 253 14.26 26.38 -4.83
C ASP A 253 14.19 25.55 -3.55
N THR A 254 13.94 24.24 -3.69
CA THR A 254 13.93 23.32 -2.55
C THR A 254 15.02 22.27 -2.70
N SER A 255 15.58 21.88 -1.56
CA SER A 255 16.42 20.70 -1.43
C SER A 255 15.63 19.66 -0.65
N PHE A 256 15.34 18.55 -1.31
CA PHE A 256 14.59 17.47 -0.73
C PHE A 256 15.33 16.86 0.46
N ALA A 257 14.55 16.37 1.42
CA ALA A 257 15.03 15.77 2.64
C ALA A 257 15.72 14.41 2.41
N ASN A 258 16.41 13.92 3.44
CA ASN A 258 16.76 12.51 3.48
C ASN A 258 15.49 11.67 3.57
N LEU A 259 15.29 10.75 2.61
CA LEU A 259 14.24 9.74 2.67
C LEU A 259 14.80 8.45 3.27
N ALA A 260 14.03 7.77 4.09
CA ALA A 260 14.20 6.38 4.44
C ALA A 260 12.91 5.62 4.09
N LEU A 261 13.07 4.45 3.48
CA LEU A 261 11.97 3.61 3.01
C LEU A 261 12.22 2.17 3.46
N ASN A 262 11.17 1.49 3.89
CA ASN A 262 11.15 0.04 4.10
C ASN A 262 9.89 -0.57 3.51
N VAL A 263 10.06 -1.67 2.80
CA VAL A 263 8.98 -2.48 2.24
C VAL A 263 9.22 -3.92 2.66
N ASP A 264 8.33 -4.43 3.51
CA ASP A 264 8.35 -5.82 3.96
C ASP A 264 7.20 -6.59 3.32
N ALA A 265 7.45 -7.76 2.74
CA ALA A 265 6.42 -8.71 2.38
C ALA A 265 5.90 -9.39 3.65
N ILE A 266 4.58 -9.44 3.82
CA ILE A 266 3.91 -10.11 4.92
C ILE A 266 3.03 -11.22 4.37
N MET A 267 3.22 -12.43 4.89
CA MET A 267 2.33 -13.55 4.64
C MET A 267 2.03 -14.25 5.98
N GLU A 268 0.81 -14.04 6.45
CA GLU A 268 0.28 -14.66 7.64
C GLU A 268 -0.92 -15.50 7.23
N LEU A 269 -0.73 -16.81 7.09
CA LEU A 269 -1.76 -17.75 6.64
C LEU A 269 -1.88 -18.89 7.62
N SER A 270 -3.09 -19.20 8.06
CA SER A 270 -3.35 -20.40 8.83
C SER A 270 -4.59 -21.09 8.31
N GLY A 271 -4.60 -22.41 8.40
CA GLY A 271 -5.70 -23.15 7.82
C GLY A 271 -5.51 -24.64 7.87
N THR A 272 -6.43 -25.34 7.23
CA THR A 272 -6.38 -26.79 7.11
C THR A 272 -6.84 -27.19 5.71
N VAL A 273 -6.13 -28.15 5.09
CA VAL A 273 -6.60 -28.84 3.89
C VAL A 273 -6.86 -30.29 4.28
N GLY A 274 -8.11 -30.73 4.09
CA GLY A 274 -8.57 -32.07 4.36
C GLY A 274 -9.13 -32.73 3.10
N GLY A 275 -8.98 -34.05 3.02
CA GLY A 275 -9.56 -34.85 1.95
C GLY A 275 -10.02 -36.21 2.46
N GLU A 276 -11.13 -36.68 1.90
CA GLU A 276 -11.65 -38.03 2.09
C GLU A 276 -11.76 -38.70 0.73
N ALA A 277 -11.19 -39.89 0.57
CA ALA A 277 -11.39 -40.69 -0.64
C ALA A 277 -12.00 -42.05 -0.28
N CYS A 278 -13.04 -42.44 -1.00
CA CYS A 278 -13.75 -43.70 -0.80
C CYS A 278 -13.64 -44.59 -2.03
N ILE A 279 -13.28 -45.87 -1.82
CA ILE A 279 -13.28 -46.89 -2.88
C ILE A 279 -13.98 -48.15 -2.38
N ILE A 280 -14.85 -48.71 -3.21
CA ILE A 280 -15.45 -50.03 -2.98
C ILE A 280 -14.42 -51.11 -3.34
N PRO A 281 -14.08 -52.07 -2.44
CA PRO A 281 -14.57 -52.29 -1.07
C PRO A 281 -13.56 -51.84 0.01
N ALA A 282 -12.56 -51.04 -0.34
CA ALA A 282 -11.49 -50.60 0.55
C ALA A 282 -11.95 -49.64 1.67
N GLY A 283 -13.16 -49.07 1.55
CA GLY A 283 -13.70 -48.08 2.49
C GLY A 283 -13.20 -46.67 2.18
N CYS A 284 -13.42 -45.76 3.12
CA CYS A 284 -12.97 -44.38 3.04
C CYS A 284 -11.68 -44.16 3.82
N SER A 285 -10.81 -43.30 3.30
CA SER A 285 -9.61 -42.83 3.98
C SER A 285 -9.62 -41.31 4.03
N THR A 286 -9.49 -40.76 5.23
CA THR A 286 -9.40 -39.32 5.49
C THR A 286 -7.95 -38.92 5.77
N GLY A 287 -7.55 -37.75 5.28
CA GLY A 287 -6.30 -37.09 5.65
C GLY A 287 -6.55 -35.60 5.84
N SER A 288 -5.81 -34.96 6.73
CA SER A 288 -5.82 -33.51 6.88
C SER A 288 -4.44 -32.99 7.24
N THR A 289 -4.04 -31.89 6.62
CA THR A 289 -2.77 -31.22 6.89
C THR A 289 -3.08 -29.78 7.32
N PRO A 290 -2.85 -29.42 8.60
CA PRO A 290 -2.88 -28.02 8.99
C PRO A 290 -1.65 -27.30 8.43
N PHE A 291 -1.80 -26.02 8.12
CA PHE A 291 -0.68 -25.13 7.81
C PHE A 291 -0.79 -23.87 8.67
N ASN A 292 0.36 -23.32 9.01
CA ASN A 292 0.51 -22.05 9.72
C ASN A 292 1.80 -21.40 9.25
N ILE A 293 1.65 -20.34 8.47
CA ILE A 293 2.71 -19.55 7.86
C ILE A 293 2.60 -18.18 8.50
N ASN A 294 3.69 -17.73 9.09
CA ASN A 294 3.77 -16.40 9.70
C ASN A 294 5.15 -15.86 9.37
N GLU A 295 5.26 -15.32 8.17
CA GLU A 295 6.53 -14.96 7.58
C GLU A 295 6.53 -13.50 7.17
N ARG A 296 7.67 -12.88 7.44
CA ARG A 296 7.99 -11.52 7.05
C ARG A 296 9.32 -11.55 6.33
N ALA A 297 9.35 -11.03 5.12
CA ALA A 297 10.57 -10.91 4.34
C ALA A 297 10.79 -9.44 3.96
N SER A 298 11.95 -8.87 4.32
CA SER A 298 12.30 -7.53 3.85
C SER A 298 12.51 -7.59 2.35
N ILE A 299 11.72 -6.85 1.59
CA ILE A 299 11.88 -6.73 0.14
C ILE A 299 12.90 -5.65 -0.14
N LEU A 300 12.65 -4.43 0.32
CA LEU A 300 13.45 -3.27 0.01
C LEU A 300 13.64 -2.46 1.28
N SER A 301 14.87 -2.10 1.60
CA SER A 301 15.14 -1.01 2.53
C SER A 301 16.08 0.00 1.89
N PHE A 302 15.80 1.27 2.11
CA PHE A 302 16.57 2.41 1.64
C PHE A 302 16.83 3.34 2.83
N ASN A 303 18.10 3.64 3.06
CA ASN A 303 18.58 4.61 4.05
C ASN A 303 17.96 4.44 5.46
N GLN A 304 17.63 3.21 5.84
CA GLN A 304 16.93 2.89 7.08
C GLN A 304 17.75 3.25 8.34
N ASP A 305 19.07 3.27 8.21
CA ASP A 305 20.04 3.59 9.27
C ASP A 305 20.61 5.02 9.15
N GLY A 306 20.18 5.79 8.15
CA GLY A 306 20.72 7.11 7.84
C GLY A 306 22.09 7.10 7.14
N GLU A 307 22.62 5.93 6.75
CA GLU A 307 23.92 5.80 6.07
C GLU A 307 23.80 5.75 4.54
N GLY A 308 22.59 5.92 3.98
CA GLY A 308 22.32 5.89 2.54
C GLY A 308 22.41 4.50 1.92
N GLY A 309 22.37 3.44 2.75
CA GLY A 309 22.41 2.05 2.30
C GLY A 309 21.14 1.62 1.57
N VAL A 310 21.26 0.65 0.66
CA VAL A 310 20.12 -0.01 0.01
C VAL A 310 20.21 -1.49 0.28
N SER A 311 19.12 -2.14 0.67
CA SER A 311 19.04 -3.60 0.73
C SER A 311 17.86 -4.10 -0.08
N LEU A 312 18.11 -5.15 -0.87
CA LEU A 312 17.07 -5.88 -1.61
C LEU A 312 17.07 -7.32 -1.09
N LEU A 313 15.93 -7.84 -0.69
CA LEU A 313 15.75 -9.18 -0.11
C LEU A 313 16.70 -9.44 1.09
N GLY A 314 16.89 -8.42 1.93
CA GLY A 314 17.80 -8.46 3.08
C GLY A 314 19.29 -8.56 2.74
N GLN A 315 19.65 -8.43 1.46
CA GLN A 315 21.02 -8.49 0.97
C GLN A 315 21.51 -7.12 0.50
N GLN A 316 22.81 -6.88 0.66
CA GLN A 316 23.45 -5.61 0.32
C GLN A 316 23.84 -5.57 -1.17
N PRO A 317 24.05 -4.36 -1.75
CA PRO A 317 24.21 -4.20 -3.21
C PRO A 317 25.46 -4.93 -3.76
N SER A 318 26.50 -5.06 -2.94
CA SER A 318 27.73 -5.76 -3.32
C SER A 318 27.52 -7.25 -3.66
N VAL A 319 26.40 -7.86 -3.24
CA VAL A 319 26.11 -9.28 -3.45
C VAL A 319 25.44 -9.55 -4.80
N PHE A 320 24.65 -8.62 -5.33
CA PHE A 320 23.95 -8.80 -6.62
C PHE A 320 24.64 -8.13 -7.80
N GLY A 321 25.87 -7.62 -7.62
CA GLY A 321 26.60 -6.94 -8.68
C GLY A 321 26.02 -5.56 -9.01
N PHE A 322 25.42 -4.89 -8.02
CA PHE A 322 24.95 -3.52 -8.20
C PHE A 322 26.13 -2.65 -8.65
N PRO A 323 25.89 -1.71 -9.58
CA PRO A 323 26.88 -0.70 -9.87
C PRO A 323 27.23 0.07 -8.59
N ASP A 324 28.50 0.49 -8.47
CA ASP A 324 28.88 1.48 -7.47
C ASP A 324 27.92 2.68 -7.55
N GLN A 325 27.54 3.29 -6.41
CA GLN A 325 26.67 4.48 -6.33
C GLN A 325 26.99 5.57 -7.37
N ALA A 326 28.24 5.63 -7.84
CA ALA A 326 28.73 6.53 -8.86
C ALA A 326 28.16 6.31 -10.28
N ASN A 327 27.55 5.17 -10.61
CA ASN A 327 27.02 4.91 -11.96
C ASN A 327 25.54 5.32 -12.16
N GLY A 328 24.93 5.96 -11.16
CA GLY A 328 23.65 6.65 -11.29
C GLY A 328 22.39 5.77 -11.18
N PHE A 329 21.29 6.44 -10.87
CA PHE A 329 19.92 5.91 -10.84
C PHE A 329 19.18 6.34 -12.13
N PRO A 330 18.13 5.63 -12.57
CA PRO A 330 17.56 4.40 -11.97
C PRO A 330 18.45 3.17 -12.18
N PHE A 331 18.29 2.17 -11.32
CA PHE A 331 18.83 0.84 -11.56
C PHE A 331 17.70 -0.19 -11.47
N SER A 332 17.78 -1.23 -12.30
CA SER A 332 16.84 -2.35 -12.30
C SER A 332 17.56 -3.64 -11.92
N VAL A 333 16.95 -4.43 -11.05
CA VAL A 333 17.42 -5.77 -10.67
C VAL A 333 16.35 -6.79 -11.01
N ASP A 334 16.73 -7.81 -11.76
CA ASP A 334 15.97 -9.03 -11.94
C ASP A 334 16.62 -10.14 -11.10
N ALA A 335 16.06 -10.37 -9.92
CA ALA A 335 16.52 -11.41 -9.02
C ALA A 335 15.83 -12.74 -9.37
N LEU A 336 16.39 -13.45 -10.36
CA LEU A 336 15.99 -14.82 -10.73
C LEU A 336 14.52 -14.98 -11.14
N GLY A 337 13.88 -13.91 -11.65
CA GLY A 337 12.45 -13.92 -11.99
C GLY A 337 11.50 -13.94 -10.79
N ILE A 338 12.01 -13.72 -9.56
CA ILE A 338 11.21 -13.63 -8.32
C ILE A 338 10.84 -12.17 -8.03
N VAL A 339 11.78 -11.25 -8.30
CA VAL A 339 11.60 -9.81 -8.09
C VAL A 339 12.22 -9.06 -9.25
N GLU A 340 11.42 -8.20 -9.86
CA GLU A 340 11.87 -7.12 -10.71
C GLU A 340 11.69 -5.80 -9.93
N ALA A 341 12.79 -5.18 -9.54
CA ALA A 341 12.77 -3.93 -8.78
C ALA A 341 13.54 -2.87 -9.56
N THR A 342 12.90 -1.74 -9.85
CA THR A 342 13.56 -0.52 -10.30
C THR A 342 13.52 0.49 -9.16
N LEU A 343 14.67 0.80 -8.59
CA LEU A 343 14.79 1.83 -7.57
C LEU A 343 15.21 3.13 -8.25
N HIS A 344 14.53 4.21 -7.88
CA HIS A 344 14.89 5.57 -8.21
C HIS A 344 15.43 6.24 -6.93
N LEU A 345 16.41 7.13 -7.04
CA LEU A 345 16.77 8.00 -5.91
C LEU A 345 15.94 9.27 -6.04
N PRO A 346 14.88 9.42 -5.25
CA PRO A 346 14.05 10.59 -5.35
C PRO A 346 14.87 11.82 -4.95
N GLN A 347 14.98 12.75 -5.90
CA GLN A 347 15.37 14.13 -5.64
C GLN A 347 14.29 15.03 -6.22
N PRO A 348 13.07 15.06 -5.65
CA PRO A 348 11.99 15.95 -6.07
C PRO A 348 12.28 17.41 -5.65
N ASN A 349 13.52 17.85 -5.80
CA ASN A 349 13.92 19.24 -5.70
C ASN A 349 13.02 20.04 -6.63
N ALA A 350 12.21 20.90 -6.05
CA ALA A 350 11.38 21.81 -6.79
C ALA A 350 12.21 23.05 -7.09
N SER A 351 12.17 23.50 -8.35
CA SER A 351 12.70 24.81 -8.73
C SER A 351 11.63 25.55 -9.50
N GLY A 352 11.53 26.84 -9.24
CA GLY A 352 10.47 27.65 -9.81
C GLY A 352 10.67 29.13 -9.59
N GLY A 353 9.62 29.90 -9.82
CA GLY A 353 9.70 31.35 -9.82
C GLY A 353 8.34 32.02 -9.89
N LEU A 354 8.32 33.28 -10.32
CA LEU A 354 7.12 34.11 -10.33
C LEU A 354 6.02 33.59 -11.25
N ASP A 355 4.84 33.30 -10.68
CA ASP A 355 3.58 33.17 -11.40
C ASP A 355 2.90 34.55 -11.48
N THR A 356 2.99 35.19 -12.65
CA THR A 356 2.42 36.52 -12.89
C THR A 356 0.89 36.61 -12.81
N ASN A 357 0.17 35.47 -12.78
CA ASN A 357 -1.29 35.50 -12.65
C ASN A 357 -1.73 35.63 -11.19
N THR A 358 -0.97 35.03 -10.27
CA THR A 358 -1.24 35.02 -8.83
C THR A 358 -0.36 35.98 -8.05
N ASN A 359 0.71 36.52 -8.66
CA ASN A 359 1.77 37.27 -7.98
C ASN A 359 2.39 36.50 -6.80
N THR A 360 2.55 35.19 -6.98
CA THR A 360 3.20 34.28 -6.03
C THR A 360 4.40 33.63 -6.68
N LEU A 361 5.32 33.07 -5.89
CA LEU A 361 6.38 32.22 -6.42
C LEU A 361 5.92 30.77 -6.29
N LYS A 362 5.98 30.01 -7.38
CA LYS A 362 5.60 28.59 -7.40
C LYS A 362 6.78 27.73 -7.81
N ALA A 363 6.93 26.60 -7.13
CA ALA A 363 7.90 25.56 -7.48
C ALA A 363 7.22 24.20 -7.33
N SER A 364 7.46 23.30 -8.29
CA SER A 364 6.94 21.94 -8.24
C SER A 364 8.05 20.95 -8.57
N GLY A 365 8.11 19.84 -7.85
CA GLY A 365 9.00 18.72 -8.09
C GLY A 365 8.21 17.42 -8.02
N GLN A 366 8.48 16.48 -8.93
CA GLN A 366 7.98 15.12 -8.85
C GLN A 366 9.14 14.19 -9.19
N ASP A 367 9.25 13.10 -8.45
CA ASP A 367 10.18 12.04 -8.77
C ASP A 367 9.55 10.69 -8.45
N ASP A 368 9.90 9.69 -9.24
CA ASP A 368 9.52 8.31 -9.00
C ASP A 368 10.38 7.83 -7.82
N LEU A 369 9.81 7.09 -6.87
CA LEU A 369 10.58 6.50 -5.77
C LEU A 369 10.99 5.09 -6.15
N VAL A 370 10.00 4.28 -6.49
CA VAL A 370 10.13 2.83 -6.52
C VAL A 370 9.10 2.26 -7.47
N ASP A 371 9.58 1.43 -8.40
CA ASP A 371 8.76 0.48 -9.15
C ASP A 371 9.15 -0.93 -8.69
N LEU A 372 8.24 -1.61 -8.01
CA LEU A 372 8.45 -2.99 -7.58
C LEU A 372 7.47 -3.88 -8.31
N PHE A 373 7.95 -4.99 -8.85
CA PHE A 373 7.16 -6.12 -9.29
C PHE A 373 7.67 -7.38 -8.58
N ILE A 374 6.81 -7.99 -7.77
CA ILE A 374 7.20 -8.95 -6.75
C ILE A 374 6.29 -10.16 -6.80
N ASP A 375 6.91 -11.34 -6.83
CA ASP A 375 6.25 -12.63 -6.64
C ASP A 375 6.40 -13.05 -5.16
N ILE A 376 5.45 -12.63 -4.32
CA ILE A 376 5.59 -12.70 -2.85
C ILE A 376 5.66 -14.14 -2.36
N ASP A 377 4.90 -15.02 -2.98
CA ASP A 377 4.83 -16.43 -2.65
C ASP A 377 6.23 -17.07 -2.75
N ASN A 378 6.95 -16.85 -3.85
CA ASN A 378 8.30 -17.36 -4.05
C ASN A 378 9.30 -16.77 -3.06
N ILE A 379 9.20 -15.48 -2.72
CA ILE A 379 10.04 -14.86 -1.69
C ILE A 379 9.79 -15.53 -0.33
N VAL A 380 8.53 -15.63 0.07
CA VAL A 380 8.17 -16.17 1.38
C VAL A 380 8.52 -17.66 1.48
N ALA A 381 8.26 -18.47 0.45
CA ALA A 381 8.65 -19.88 0.45
C ALA A 381 10.17 -20.06 0.59
N SER A 382 10.96 -19.18 -0.05
CA SER A 382 12.42 -19.20 0.08
C SER A 382 12.86 -18.83 1.50
N ALA A 383 12.26 -17.80 2.10
CA ALA A 383 12.57 -17.32 3.45
C ALA A 383 12.18 -18.34 4.53
N ALA A 384 11.01 -18.96 4.40
CA ALA A 384 10.50 -19.98 5.31
C ALA A 384 11.24 -21.33 5.19
N GLY A 385 12.12 -21.48 4.19
CA GLY A 385 12.85 -22.73 3.94
C GLY A 385 11.93 -23.89 3.53
N VAL A 386 10.76 -23.59 2.97
CA VAL A 386 9.77 -24.58 2.51
C VAL A 386 9.61 -24.48 0.99
N PRO A 387 10.64 -24.86 0.20
CA PRO A 387 10.49 -24.94 -1.25
C PRO A 387 9.41 -25.97 -1.56
N GLY A 388 8.30 -25.51 -2.15
CA GLY A 388 7.16 -26.35 -2.53
C GLY A 388 5.88 -26.12 -1.73
N LEU A 389 5.77 -25.05 -0.93
CA LEU A 389 4.46 -24.64 -0.39
C LEU A 389 3.40 -24.38 -1.49
N PHE A 390 3.91 -24.12 -2.70
CA PHE A 390 3.19 -23.94 -3.97
C PHE A 390 3.44 -25.17 -4.86
N GLY A 391 2.42 -26.00 -5.07
CA GLY A 391 2.51 -27.22 -5.89
C GLY A 391 2.91 -28.51 -5.14
N SER A 392 2.78 -28.55 -3.81
CA SER A 392 2.98 -29.78 -3.03
C SER A 392 1.91 -30.82 -3.32
N SER A 393 2.27 -32.11 -3.25
CA SER A 393 1.28 -33.20 -3.33
C SER A 393 1.31 -34.07 -2.07
N ALA A 394 0.14 -34.27 -1.47
CA ALA A 394 -0.07 -35.18 -0.36
C ALA A 394 -0.68 -36.50 -0.88
N PRO A 395 -0.11 -37.67 -0.54
CA PRO A 395 -0.69 -38.94 -0.95
C PRO A 395 -2.01 -39.22 -0.20
N ILE A 396 -3.05 -39.63 -0.91
CA ILE A 396 -4.27 -40.19 -0.31
C ILE A 396 -4.14 -41.71 -0.28
N GLY A 397 -3.41 -42.23 0.70
CA GLY A 397 -3.14 -43.67 0.81
C GLY A 397 -2.47 -44.24 -0.44
N THR A 398 -3.02 -45.33 -1.00
CA THR A 398 -2.51 -45.99 -2.23
C THR A 398 -3.26 -45.59 -3.50
N ILE A 399 -4.18 -44.63 -3.38
CA ILE A 399 -5.24 -44.38 -4.36
C ILE A 399 -4.88 -43.23 -5.32
N GLY A 400 -4.04 -42.31 -4.88
CA GLY A 400 -3.62 -41.15 -5.65
C GLY A 400 -2.95 -40.09 -4.77
N SER A 401 -2.90 -38.86 -5.26
CA SER A 401 -2.39 -37.69 -4.53
C SER A 401 -3.28 -36.47 -4.73
N ILE A 402 -3.28 -35.59 -3.74
CA ILE A 402 -3.85 -34.24 -3.81
C ILE A 402 -2.68 -33.28 -3.94
N GLY A 403 -2.51 -32.69 -5.11
CA GLY A 403 -1.74 -31.47 -5.28
C GLY A 403 -2.50 -30.28 -4.70
N TYR A 404 -1.81 -29.38 -4.02
CA TYR A 404 -2.37 -28.11 -3.62
C TYR A 404 -1.35 -27.00 -3.80
N ASP A 405 -1.88 -25.84 -4.15
CA ASP A 405 -1.17 -24.58 -4.28
C ASP A 405 -1.92 -23.58 -3.41
N ILE A 406 -1.28 -23.08 -2.36
CA ILE A 406 -1.98 -22.39 -1.27
C ILE A 406 -2.30 -20.95 -1.67
N ILE A 407 -1.36 -20.27 -2.31
CA ILE A 407 -1.51 -18.87 -2.71
C ILE A 407 -0.49 -18.49 -3.77
N ASP A 408 -0.92 -17.78 -4.82
CA ASP A 408 -0.04 -17.06 -5.75
C ASP A 408 -0.32 -15.56 -5.57
N VAL A 409 0.71 -14.77 -5.27
CA VAL A 409 0.58 -13.33 -5.08
C VAL A 409 1.63 -12.58 -5.86
N GLN A 410 1.15 -11.84 -6.84
CA GLN A 410 1.94 -10.87 -7.57
C GLN A 410 1.52 -9.46 -7.19
N MET A 411 2.50 -8.61 -6.92
CA MET A 411 2.25 -7.21 -6.61
C MET A 411 3.21 -6.28 -7.33
N GLY A 412 2.68 -5.12 -7.71
CA GLY A 412 3.32 -4.15 -8.56
C GLY A 412 3.20 -2.71 -8.04
N PRO A 413 3.67 -2.31 -6.83
CA PRO A 413 3.52 -0.93 -6.41
C PRO A 413 4.49 -0.01 -7.18
N THR A 414 3.94 1.05 -7.77
CA THR A 414 4.66 2.25 -8.17
C THR A 414 4.38 3.33 -7.13
N ILE A 415 5.45 3.94 -6.63
CA ILE A 415 5.38 4.98 -5.61
C ILE A 415 6.03 6.23 -6.19
N ASP A 416 5.30 7.33 -6.26
CA ASP A 416 5.82 8.63 -6.69
C ASP A 416 5.71 9.63 -5.54
N LEU A 417 6.63 10.59 -5.49
CA LEU A 417 6.58 11.69 -4.54
C LEU A 417 6.48 13.00 -5.30
N LYS A 418 5.39 13.71 -5.05
CA LYS A 418 5.12 15.02 -5.64
C LYS A 418 5.16 16.09 -4.56
N GLN A 419 5.80 17.21 -4.86
CA GLN A 419 5.85 18.38 -4.00
C GLN A 419 5.48 19.63 -4.80
N ASP A 420 4.48 20.35 -4.32
CA ASP A 420 4.08 21.66 -4.84
C ASP A 420 4.27 22.71 -3.74
N PHE A 421 4.97 23.80 -4.06
CA PHE A 421 5.25 24.91 -3.17
C PHE A 421 4.70 26.20 -3.75
N GLU A 422 4.07 27.01 -2.90
CA GLU A 422 3.63 28.36 -3.24
C GLU A 422 4.01 29.34 -2.13
N LEU A 423 4.80 30.35 -2.48
CA LEU A 423 5.20 31.44 -1.59
C LEU A 423 4.41 32.70 -1.93
N GLU A 424 3.67 33.21 -0.95
CA GLU A 424 2.91 34.46 -1.03
C GLU A 424 3.64 35.57 -0.24
N PRO A 425 4.49 36.37 -0.90
CA PRO A 425 5.23 37.45 -0.26
C PRO A 425 4.37 38.71 -0.09
N THR A 426 4.52 39.38 1.05
CA THR A 426 3.99 40.73 1.31
C THR A 426 5.14 41.66 1.69
N LEU A 427 5.28 42.76 0.94
CA LEU A 427 6.29 43.78 1.22
C LEU A 427 5.82 44.70 2.36
N PHE A 428 6.61 44.76 3.43
CA PHE A 428 6.44 45.71 4.51
C PHE A 428 7.55 46.76 4.54
N VAL A 429 7.25 47.90 5.17
CA VAL A 429 8.22 48.95 5.45
C VAL A 429 8.11 49.40 6.90
N SER A 430 9.25 49.64 7.55
CA SER A 430 9.38 50.51 8.72
C SER A 430 9.93 51.87 8.25
N MET A 431 9.14 52.92 8.35
CA MET A 431 9.55 54.28 8.05
C MET A 431 9.95 54.99 9.34
N ALA A 432 11.24 55.29 9.47
CA ALA A 432 11.76 56.12 10.55
C ALA A 432 11.75 57.60 10.15
N PHE A 433 11.19 58.45 10.99
CA PHE A 433 11.11 59.89 10.78
C PHE A 433 12.07 60.62 11.73
N ASP A 434 12.83 61.58 11.22
CA ASP A 434 13.69 62.45 12.04
C ASP A 434 12.89 63.46 12.90
N LYS A 435 11.61 63.64 12.56
CA LYS A 435 10.61 64.47 13.24
C LYS A 435 9.32 63.67 13.44
N ALA A 436 8.55 64.01 14.47
CA ALA A 436 7.28 63.35 14.72
C ALA A 436 6.25 63.75 13.65
N VAL A 437 5.55 62.76 13.12
CA VAL A 437 4.45 62.91 12.15
C VAL A 437 3.15 62.42 12.77
N MET A 438 2.01 62.77 12.16
CA MET A 438 0.70 62.31 12.61
C MET A 438 0.12 61.28 11.63
N VAL A 439 -0.23 60.10 12.14
CA VAL A 439 -0.81 58.99 11.37
C VAL A 439 -2.05 58.50 12.12
N GLY A 440 -3.22 58.55 11.48
CA GLY A 440 -4.48 58.16 12.13
C GLY A 440 -4.83 58.97 13.39
N GLY A 441 -4.27 60.17 13.56
CA GLY A 441 -4.43 61.01 14.75
C GLY A 441 -3.42 60.75 15.87
N GLU A 442 -2.50 59.80 15.70
CA GLU A 442 -1.43 59.53 16.66
C GLU A 442 -0.09 60.10 16.19
N MET A 443 0.71 60.56 17.15
CA MET A 443 2.05 61.10 16.92
C MET A 443 3.08 59.97 16.94
N VAL A 444 3.79 59.77 15.84
CA VAL A 444 4.77 58.69 15.70
C VAL A 444 6.08 59.19 15.11
N THR A 445 7.18 58.54 15.47
CA THR A 445 8.51 58.70 14.84
C THR A 445 8.93 57.46 14.07
N GLU A 446 8.11 56.41 14.09
CA GLU A 446 8.28 55.18 13.36
C GLU A 446 6.90 54.67 12.92
N LEU A 447 6.77 54.22 11.68
CA LEU A 447 5.55 53.63 11.14
C LEU A 447 5.88 52.30 10.46
N ILE A 448 5.22 51.22 10.90
CA ILE A 448 5.31 49.91 10.25
C ILE A 448 3.99 49.63 9.53
N SER A 449 4.05 49.30 8.25
CA SER A 449 2.87 48.98 7.43
C SER A 449 3.26 48.16 6.21
N ALA A 450 2.29 47.43 5.63
CA ALA A 450 2.43 46.93 4.28
C ALA A 450 2.61 48.11 3.31
N TRP A 451 3.51 47.97 2.35
CA TRP A 451 3.90 49.06 1.45
C TRP A 451 2.72 49.60 0.64
N ASP A 452 1.92 48.73 0.06
CA ASP A 452 0.76 49.10 -0.77
C ASP A 452 -0.43 49.63 0.05
N LEU A 453 -0.35 49.53 1.38
CA LEU A 453 -1.37 49.98 2.32
C LEU A 453 -0.86 51.11 3.22
N LEU A 454 0.17 51.86 2.78
CA LEU A 454 0.67 53.01 3.53
C LEU A 454 -0.48 53.99 3.84
N PRO A 455 -0.69 54.33 5.12
CA PRO A 455 -1.72 55.28 5.50
C PRO A 455 -1.33 56.71 5.09
N ASP A 456 -2.34 57.56 5.06
CA ASP A 456 -2.20 59.01 4.97
C ASP A 456 -1.36 59.58 6.13
N ILE A 457 -0.34 60.38 5.82
CA ILE A 457 0.61 60.93 6.82
C ILE A 457 0.55 62.46 6.83
N THR A 458 0.35 63.05 8.01
CA THR A 458 0.42 64.50 8.19
C THR A 458 1.77 64.91 8.79
N PHE A 459 2.52 65.72 8.06
CA PHE A 459 3.82 66.22 8.49
C PHE A 459 3.66 67.54 9.24
N LEU A 460 4.32 67.67 10.39
CA LEU A 460 4.16 68.83 11.27
C LEU A 460 5.29 69.86 11.14
N ASP A 461 6.48 69.39 10.77
CA ASP A 461 7.65 70.22 10.54
C ASP A 461 7.76 70.68 9.08
N ASP A 462 8.56 71.72 8.83
CA ASP A 462 8.80 72.23 7.46
C ASP A 462 9.58 71.24 6.61
N VAL A 463 10.47 70.49 7.25
CA VAL A 463 11.38 69.54 6.63
C VAL A 463 11.38 68.30 7.49
N THR A 464 11.13 67.15 6.89
CA THR A 464 11.19 65.85 7.55
C THR A 464 11.93 64.87 6.66
N THR A 465 12.93 64.20 7.22
CA THR A 465 13.69 63.14 6.58
C THR A 465 13.06 61.80 6.95
N VAL A 466 12.74 61.00 5.93
CA VAL A 466 12.16 59.66 6.08
C VAL A 466 13.19 58.63 5.66
N THR A 467 13.47 57.65 6.52
CA THR A 467 14.38 56.54 6.23
C THR A 467 13.59 55.23 6.22
N PRO A 468 13.31 54.65 5.03
CA PRO A 468 12.58 53.39 4.95
C PRO A 468 13.51 52.18 5.16
N THR A 469 13.07 51.23 5.96
CA THR A 469 13.64 49.89 6.05
C THR A 469 12.59 48.89 5.62
N PHE A 470 12.84 48.22 4.50
CA PHE A 470 11.93 47.22 3.94
C PHE A 470 12.24 45.84 4.48
N PHE A 471 11.19 45.05 4.64
CA PHE A 471 11.27 43.66 5.06
C PHE A 471 10.13 42.87 4.45
N LEU A 472 10.32 41.55 4.40
CA LEU A 472 9.36 40.63 3.81
C LEU A 472 8.66 39.82 4.89
N ASP A 473 7.34 39.74 4.79
CA ASP A 473 6.54 38.71 5.45
C ASP A 473 6.02 37.80 4.35
N ALA A 474 6.26 36.50 4.43
CA ALA A 474 5.90 35.57 3.36
C ALA A 474 5.30 34.31 3.93
N ASN A 475 4.19 33.83 3.36
CA ASN A 475 3.61 32.54 3.72
C ASN A 475 4.00 31.50 2.67
N LEU A 476 4.57 30.38 3.11
CA LEU A 476 4.86 29.23 2.28
C LEU A 476 3.76 28.18 2.46
N THR A 477 3.14 27.79 1.37
CA THR A 477 2.31 26.60 1.26
C THR A 477 3.17 25.46 0.72
N ASN A 478 3.13 24.30 1.38
CA ASN A 478 3.77 23.07 0.93
C ASN A 478 2.70 21.98 0.85
N GLU A 479 2.51 21.44 -0.34
CA GLU A 479 1.72 20.25 -0.62
C GLU A 479 2.66 19.13 -1.07
N THR A 480 2.95 18.20 -0.16
CA THR A 480 3.69 16.98 -0.45
C THR A 480 2.73 15.79 -0.47
N LEU A 481 2.68 15.09 -1.59
CA LEU A 481 1.79 13.95 -1.85
C LEU A 481 2.60 12.71 -2.18
N LEU A 482 2.18 11.57 -1.65
CA LEU A 482 2.65 10.27 -2.10
C LEU A 482 1.63 9.73 -3.10
N ASP A 483 2.01 9.62 -4.36
CA ASP A 483 1.21 8.88 -5.33
C ASP A 483 1.55 7.40 -5.19
N PHE A 484 0.52 6.57 -5.09
CA PHE A 484 0.70 5.15 -4.81
C PHE A 484 -0.24 4.34 -5.67
N ASP A 485 0.30 3.81 -6.75
CA ASP A 485 -0.38 2.91 -7.65
C ASP A 485 -0.02 1.48 -7.29
N LEU A 486 -0.99 0.67 -6.85
CA LEU A 486 -0.76 -0.74 -6.50
C LEU A 486 -1.55 -1.66 -7.40
N GLU A 487 -0.83 -2.42 -8.22
CA GLU A 487 -1.38 -3.60 -8.86
C GLU A 487 -1.23 -4.80 -7.93
N LEU A 488 -2.34 -5.44 -7.52
CA LEU A 488 -2.34 -6.61 -6.65
C LEU A 488 -3.18 -7.73 -7.26
N MET A 489 -2.55 -8.86 -7.52
CA MET A 489 -3.20 -10.09 -7.97
C MET A 489 -3.01 -11.17 -6.90
N ILE A 490 -4.12 -11.69 -6.38
CA ILE A 490 -4.11 -12.77 -5.38
C ILE A 490 -5.01 -13.91 -5.85
N ASP A 491 -4.38 -15.06 -6.07
CA ASP A 491 -5.04 -16.32 -6.36
C ASP A 491 -4.94 -17.22 -5.13
N LEU A 492 -6.08 -17.50 -4.47
CA LEU A 492 -6.11 -18.34 -3.27
C LEU A 492 -6.46 -19.78 -3.63
N LEU A 493 -5.74 -20.70 -2.98
CA LEU A 493 -6.00 -22.12 -2.87
C LEU A 493 -6.50 -22.79 -4.15
N GLN A 494 -5.57 -23.33 -4.91
CA GLN A 494 -5.82 -24.19 -6.06
C GLN A 494 -5.50 -25.65 -5.70
N ILE A 495 -6.52 -26.50 -5.75
CA ILE A 495 -6.39 -27.92 -5.44
C ILE A 495 -6.45 -28.72 -6.73
N ASN A 496 -5.40 -29.50 -6.97
CA ASN A 496 -5.30 -30.45 -8.07
C ASN A 496 -5.41 -31.86 -7.49
N PHE A 497 -6.21 -32.75 -8.07
CA PHE A 497 -6.20 -34.14 -7.64
C PHE A 497 -6.12 -35.08 -8.84
N ASP A 498 -5.22 -36.06 -8.73
CA ASP A 498 -5.12 -37.21 -9.62
C ASP A 498 -5.58 -38.44 -8.85
N ILE A 499 -6.79 -38.89 -9.18
CA ILE A 499 -7.37 -40.09 -8.59
C ILE A 499 -7.76 -41.02 -9.74
N LEU A 500 -7.06 -42.15 -9.81
CA LEU A 500 -7.28 -43.19 -10.82
C LEU A 500 -7.11 -42.69 -12.28
N GLY A 501 -6.23 -41.70 -12.52
CA GLY A 501 -5.94 -41.16 -13.84
C GLY A 501 -6.98 -40.13 -14.34
N PHE A 502 -7.74 -39.53 -13.43
CA PHE A 502 -8.58 -38.38 -13.71
C PHE A 502 -7.94 -37.14 -13.09
N ASP A 503 -7.37 -36.28 -13.93
CA ASP A 503 -6.88 -34.97 -13.51
C ASP A 503 -8.05 -33.98 -13.43
N ARG A 504 -8.27 -33.42 -12.24
CA ARG A 504 -9.22 -32.34 -12.00
C ARG A 504 -8.52 -31.24 -11.20
N GLN A 505 -8.77 -30.01 -11.60
CA GLN A 505 -8.34 -28.80 -10.90
C GLN A 505 -9.59 -28.10 -10.38
N ILE A 506 -9.58 -27.78 -9.10
CA ILE A 506 -10.60 -26.96 -8.46
C ILE A 506 -9.92 -25.98 -7.54
N GLY A 507 -10.18 -24.70 -7.72
CA GLY A 507 -9.66 -23.65 -6.85
C GLY A 507 -10.77 -22.76 -6.34
N ILE A 508 -10.46 -21.99 -5.30
CA ILE A 508 -11.32 -20.88 -4.87
C ILE A 508 -11.37 -19.80 -5.97
N GLY A 509 -10.37 -19.79 -6.88
CA GLY A 509 -10.22 -18.83 -7.95
C GLY A 509 -9.58 -17.55 -7.45
N ASN A 510 -9.50 -16.53 -8.30
CA ASN A 510 -8.95 -15.22 -7.93
C ASN A 510 -9.86 -14.60 -6.87
N VAL A 511 -9.40 -14.55 -5.63
CA VAL A 511 -10.15 -13.94 -4.52
C VAL A 511 -10.05 -12.43 -4.60
N LEU A 512 -8.99 -11.93 -5.24
CA LEU A 512 -8.83 -10.54 -5.59
C LEU A 512 -8.04 -10.42 -6.92
N ALA A 513 -8.75 -10.27 -8.03
CA ALA A 513 -8.20 -9.74 -9.27
C ALA A 513 -8.67 -8.30 -9.41
N ALA A 514 -8.10 -7.41 -8.59
CA ALA A 514 -8.44 -6.00 -8.62
C ALA A 514 -7.15 -5.20 -8.79
N GLY A 515 -6.95 -4.67 -10.00
CA GLY A 515 -6.21 -3.43 -10.17
C GLY A 515 -7.05 -2.34 -9.51
N ALA A 516 -6.90 -2.21 -8.20
CA ALA A 516 -7.54 -1.16 -7.47
C ALA A 516 -6.48 -0.07 -7.29
N ASP A 517 -6.76 1.09 -7.87
CA ASP A 517 -6.21 2.36 -7.41
C ASP A 517 -6.74 2.53 -5.97
N LEU A 518 -6.05 1.86 -5.03
CA LEU A 518 -6.53 1.62 -3.67
C LEU A 518 -6.50 2.91 -2.83
N PHE A 519 -5.89 3.97 -3.35
CA PHE A 519 -5.63 5.19 -2.60
C PHE A 519 -5.81 6.41 -3.50
N GLN A 520 -6.75 7.29 -3.14
CA GLN A 520 -6.56 8.69 -3.48
C GLN A 520 -5.26 9.11 -2.78
N SER A 521 -4.20 9.35 -3.56
CA SER A 521 -2.83 9.68 -3.17
C SER A 521 -2.83 10.47 -1.85
N PRO A 522 -2.49 9.86 -0.70
CA PRO A 522 -2.64 10.51 0.58
C PRO A 522 -1.70 11.72 0.64
N ASN A 523 -2.27 12.87 1.00
CA ASN A 523 -1.48 14.05 1.34
C ASN A 523 -0.57 13.72 2.54
N LEU A 524 0.74 13.66 2.32
CA LEU A 524 1.71 13.49 3.41
C LEU A 524 1.77 14.77 4.24
N PHE A 525 1.75 15.91 3.57
CA PHE A 525 1.80 17.22 4.20
C PHE A 525 1.09 18.25 3.34
N VAL A 526 0.10 18.94 3.90
CA VAL A 526 -0.52 20.11 3.29
C VAL A 526 -0.65 21.15 4.38
N ASN A 527 0.21 22.15 4.35
CA ASN A 527 0.21 23.21 5.36
C ASN A 527 0.67 24.54 4.78
N MET A 528 0.26 25.62 5.44
CA MET A 528 0.69 26.98 5.18
C MET A 528 1.33 27.55 6.45
N PHE A 529 2.51 28.13 6.32
CA PHE A 529 3.26 28.67 7.46
C PHE A 529 4.13 29.87 7.06
N PRO A 530 4.45 30.78 8.00
CA PRO A 530 5.31 31.92 7.71
C PRO A 530 6.74 31.47 7.45
N LEU A 531 7.31 31.91 6.32
CA LEU A 531 8.69 31.70 5.94
C LEU A 531 9.55 32.90 6.37
N GLY A 532 10.44 32.66 7.33
CA GLY A 532 11.35 33.68 7.86
C GLY A 532 12.70 33.74 7.16
N GLY A 533 13.67 34.37 7.82
CA GLY A 533 15.09 34.40 7.40
C GLY A 533 15.41 35.34 6.24
N PHE A 534 14.46 36.14 5.78
CA PHE A 534 14.73 37.19 4.78
C PHE A 534 15.58 38.32 5.37
N ASP A 535 16.54 38.81 4.59
CA ASP A 535 17.35 39.97 4.95
C ASP A 535 16.54 41.27 4.96
N LEU A 536 17.03 42.29 5.65
CA LEU A 536 16.39 43.61 5.66
C LEU A 536 17.01 44.48 4.57
N GLN A 537 16.22 45.35 3.97
CA GLN A 537 16.68 46.27 2.93
C GLN A 537 16.50 47.71 3.38
N VAL A 538 17.60 48.42 3.68
CA VAL A 538 17.54 49.83 4.08
C VAL A 538 17.59 50.69 2.81
N GLY A 539 16.49 51.38 2.53
CA GLY A 539 16.41 52.32 1.42
C GLY A 539 17.09 53.64 1.74
N GLU A 540 17.56 54.33 0.70
CA GLU A 540 18.04 55.70 0.83
C GLU A 540 16.92 56.62 1.35
N SER A 541 17.29 57.48 2.30
CA SER A 541 16.36 58.43 2.90
C SER A 541 15.89 59.45 1.88
N PHE A 542 14.64 59.87 1.97
CA PHE A 542 14.09 60.98 1.20
C PHE A 542 13.60 62.10 2.12
N VAL A 543 13.45 63.30 1.57
CA VAL A 543 13.06 64.49 2.34
C VAL A 543 11.71 64.99 1.83
N VAL A 544 10.79 65.21 2.77
CA VAL A 544 9.56 65.97 2.54
C VAL A 544 9.82 67.41 2.97
N ASP A 545 9.92 68.33 2.01
CA ASP A 545 10.23 69.74 2.24
C ASP A 545 9.10 70.66 1.76
N PHE A 546 8.38 71.27 2.70
CA PHE A 546 7.31 72.25 2.43
C PHE A 546 7.84 73.64 2.08
N ASN A 547 9.12 73.92 2.31
CA ASN A 547 9.76 75.20 2.03
C ASN A 547 10.40 75.26 0.64
N ASN A 548 10.44 74.14 -0.09
CA ASN A 548 10.91 74.07 -1.46
C ASN A 548 12.40 74.46 -1.64
N ASN A 549 13.22 74.20 -0.61
CA ASN A 549 14.64 74.56 -0.58
C ASN A 549 15.54 73.38 -0.98
N THR A 550 15.03 72.15 -0.97
CA THR A 550 15.78 70.96 -1.40
C THR A 550 15.57 70.64 -2.88
N PRO A 551 16.64 70.29 -3.63
CA PRO A 551 16.50 69.72 -4.96
C PRO A 551 15.61 68.47 -4.94
N PRO A 552 14.88 68.17 -6.03
CA PRO A 552 14.12 66.92 -6.12
C PRO A 552 15.07 65.73 -5.96
N PRO A 553 14.67 64.69 -5.19
CA PRO A 553 15.45 63.49 -5.04
C PRO A 553 15.65 62.79 -6.39
N PRO A 554 16.72 61.98 -6.55
CA PRO A 554 16.86 61.14 -7.74
C PRO A 554 15.68 60.16 -7.85
N THR A 555 15.27 59.88 -9.08
CA THR A 555 14.09 59.04 -9.39
C THR A 555 14.28 57.59 -8.96
N THR A 556 15.53 57.12 -8.94
CA THR A 556 15.91 55.79 -8.45
C THR A 556 16.82 55.96 -7.25
N LEU A 557 16.42 55.35 -6.13
CA LEU A 557 17.13 55.43 -4.85
C LEU A 557 17.90 54.14 -4.59
N ALA A 558 19.09 54.28 -4.01
CA ALA A 558 19.91 53.13 -3.69
C ALA A 558 19.34 52.36 -2.49
N VAL A 559 19.55 51.05 -2.48
CA VAL A 559 19.15 50.16 -1.38
C VAL A 559 20.40 49.44 -0.87
N ARG A 560 20.46 49.18 0.43
CA ARG A 560 21.54 48.40 1.06
C ARG A 560 20.95 47.26 1.88
N SER A 561 21.41 46.03 1.64
CA SER A 561 21.14 44.92 2.57
C SER A 561 21.68 45.25 3.95
N ALA A 562 20.85 45.04 4.96
CA ALA A 562 21.19 45.07 6.37
C ALA A 562 20.92 43.69 6.97
N ILE A 563 21.82 43.25 7.85
CA ILE A 563 21.62 42.03 8.62
C ILE A 563 20.47 42.28 9.58
N ASN A 564 19.48 41.39 9.61
CA ASN A 564 18.33 41.52 10.48
C ASN A 564 18.80 41.53 11.96
N PRO A 565 18.61 42.63 12.72
CA PRO A 565 19.08 42.70 14.11
C PRO A 565 18.31 41.72 15.02
N ILE A 566 17.18 41.18 14.57
CA ILE A 566 16.44 40.14 15.28
C ILE A 566 17.19 38.79 15.21
N GLU A 567 17.98 38.52 14.17
CA GLU A 567 18.85 37.33 14.13
C GLU A 567 20.07 37.42 15.06
N ALA A 568 20.40 38.62 15.56
CA ALA A 568 21.36 38.75 16.66
C ALA A 568 20.76 38.28 18.02
N PHE A 569 19.44 38.11 18.10
CA PHE A 569 18.70 37.66 19.29
C PHE A 569 17.91 36.37 19.09
N ALA A 570 17.67 35.92 17.84
CA ALA A 570 17.24 34.58 17.55
C ALA A 570 18.36 33.66 18.01
N VAL A 571 18.13 33.04 19.17
CA VAL A 571 18.97 32.05 19.81
C VAL A 571 19.51 31.14 18.72
N SER A 572 20.82 31.24 18.43
CA SER A 572 21.49 30.18 17.71
C SER A 572 21.07 28.90 18.42
N VAL A 573 20.33 28.04 17.72
CA VAL A 573 20.00 26.72 18.26
C VAL A 573 21.35 26.17 18.70
N PRO A 574 21.59 26.01 20.02
CA PRO A 574 22.91 25.71 20.49
C PRO A 574 23.30 24.42 19.78
N THR A 575 24.36 24.49 18.98
CA THR A 575 24.93 23.31 18.31
C THR A 575 24.99 22.18 19.36
N PRO A 576 24.77 20.90 19.00
CA PRO A 576 24.72 19.82 19.99
C PRO A 576 25.87 19.83 21.01
N SER A 577 27.05 20.32 20.59
CA SER A 577 28.24 20.57 21.41
C SER A 577 28.09 21.67 22.47
N SER A 578 27.35 22.74 22.21
CA SER A 578 27.07 23.82 23.19
C SER A 578 25.98 23.44 24.19
N VAL A 579 24.98 22.64 23.81
CA VAL A 579 24.05 21.99 24.77
C VAL A 579 24.80 21.04 25.71
N LEU A 580 25.70 20.23 25.16
CA LEU A 580 26.55 19.32 25.94
C LEU A 580 27.43 20.08 26.95
N LEU A 581 28.05 21.19 26.53
CA LEU A 581 28.84 22.06 27.41
C LEU A 581 27.99 22.69 28.52
N MET A 582 26.75 23.11 28.21
CA MET A 582 25.83 23.65 29.21
C MET A 582 25.39 22.59 30.21
N LEU A 583 25.09 21.37 29.77
CA LEU A 583 24.76 20.23 30.64
C LEU A 583 25.96 19.79 31.50
N LEU A 584 27.17 19.84 30.95
CA LEU A 584 28.41 19.62 31.71
C LEU A 584 28.64 20.71 32.77
N ALA A 585 28.42 21.97 32.43
CA ALA A 585 28.54 23.08 33.38
C ALA A 585 27.48 22.97 34.50
N LEU A 586 26.24 22.58 34.15
CA LEU A 586 25.16 22.41 35.11
C LEU A 586 25.41 21.22 36.05
N SER A 587 25.94 20.11 35.53
CA SER A 587 26.31 18.96 36.36
C SER A 587 27.48 19.26 37.29
N VAL A 588 28.49 20.02 36.85
CA VAL A 588 29.56 20.54 37.73
C VAL A 588 28.99 21.46 38.81
N LEU A 589 28.04 22.35 38.48
CA LEU A 589 27.41 23.23 39.44
C LEU A 589 26.63 22.44 40.51
N VAL A 590 25.83 21.46 40.11
CA VAL A 590 25.08 20.58 41.03
C VAL A 590 26.02 19.79 41.94
N LEU A 591 27.13 19.26 41.40
CA LEU A 591 28.17 18.58 42.19
C LEU A 591 28.83 19.53 43.19
N SER A 592 29.10 20.78 42.81
CA SER A 592 29.70 21.78 43.68
C SER A 592 28.76 22.19 44.83
N LEU A 593 27.45 22.33 44.55
CA LEU A 593 26.43 22.62 45.54
C LEU A 593 26.20 21.44 46.50
N SER A 594 26.21 20.22 45.99
CA SER A 594 26.13 18.99 46.79
C SER A 594 27.33 18.84 47.75
N ALA A 595 28.55 19.12 47.25
CA ALA A 595 29.76 19.09 48.07
C ALA A 595 29.72 20.15 49.19
N ASN A 596 29.19 21.34 48.91
CA ASN A 596 29.07 22.42 49.90
C ASN A 596 28.00 22.11 50.97
N SER A 597 26.90 21.46 50.58
CA SER A 597 25.85 21.01 51.52
C SER A 597 26.41 20.00 52.54
N ASN A 598 27.28 19.09 52.11
CA ASN A 598 27.94 18.14 53.02
C ASN A 598 28.92 18.83 53.97
N HIS A 599 29.50 19.96 53.58
CA HIS A 599 30.38 20.74 54.44
C HIS A 599 29.62 21.53 55.52
N LEU A 600 28.42 22.01 55.21
CA LEU A 600 27.50 22.63 56.16
C LEU A 600 26.91 21.60 57.14
N ARG A 601 26.62 20.38 56.67
CA ARG A 601 26.08 19.31 57.53
C ARG A 601 27.09 18.81 58.57
N LYS A 602 28.39 18.83 58.26
CA LYS A 602 29.47 18.45 59.21
C LYS A 602 29.77 19.52 60.27
N ARG A 603 29.38 20.79 60.06
CA ARG A 603 29.56 21.86 61.07
C ARG A 603 28.48 21.89 62.16
N ASN A 604 27.33 21.24 61.95
CA ASN A 604 26.25 21.17 62.94
C ASN A 604 26.30 19.91 63.83
N THR A 605 27.36 19.11 63.73
CA THR A 605 27.55 17.89 64.53
C THR A 605 28.88 17.88 65.30
N ALA A 606 29.46 19.05 65.57
CA ALA A 606 30.63 19.21 66.42
C ALA A 606 30.38 20.27 67.49
#